data_AF-A0A061H9G4-F1
#
_entry.id   AF-A0A061H9G4-F1
#
_cell.length_a   1.000
_cell.length_b   1.000
_cell.length_c   1.000
_cell.angle_alpha   90.00
_cell.angle_beta   90.00
_cell.angle_gamma   90.00
#
_symmetry.space_group_name_H-M   'P 1'
#
loop_
_entity.id
_entity.type
_entity.pdbx_description
1 polymer ?
#
loop_
_entity_poly.entity_id
_entity_poly.type
_entity_poly.pdbx_seq_one_letter_code
_entity_poly.pdbx_strand_id
1 'polypeptide(L)'
;MTATSPSIPTAPVLQPPPLFAPVAPCIYRSATPPPSSHAFLSTLHLKTILSLTSELPSTSLQSYARKNGIRFIHFGPYSSSFPQASSASASAPFSLPAFASSSSLFNSTAATTTASPPTIAAPISSTITTETLKDSLQLLLDSSNHPILVTDTSGIQETGILLACLRKLQRWNFATILVEYRNFAGNRARAANERLIEMFDTDLITLPQQEDLPAWFAQQVAWDEDELDRRRMGEML
;
A
#
# COMPACT_ATOMS: atom_id res chain seq x y z
N MET A 1 -1.07 -25.74 56.19
CA MET A 1 -1.20 -24.30 55.83
C MET A 1 -0.24 -24.01 54.68
N THR A 2 -0.68 -24.20 53.44
CA THR A 2 0.13 -23.91 52.24
C THR A 2 -0.18 -22.49 51.78
N ALA A 3 0.78 -21.59 51.96
CA ALA A 3 0.65 -20.20 51.54
C ALA A 3 0.78 -20.11 50.01
N THR A 4 -0.33 -19.81 49.34
CA THR A 4 -0.34 -19.46 47.91
C THR A 4 0.23 -18.05 47.77
N SER A 5 1.44 -17.92 47.23
CA SER A 5 2.04 -16.63 46.90
C SER A 5 1.21 -15.89 45.84
N PRO A 6 0.96 -14.59 45.97
CA PRO A 6 0.19 -13.83 44.98
C PRO A 6 0.98 -13.73 43.67
N SER A 7 0.42 -14.25 42.58
CA SER A 7 0.96 -14.11 41.22
C SER A 7 0.90 -12.64 40.80
N ILE A 8 2.06 -12.03 40.57
CA ILE A 8 2.18 -10.66 40.08
C ILE A 8 1.49 -10.58 38.70
N PRO A 9 0.52 -9.67 38.48
CA PRO A 9 -0.08 -9.48 37.16
C PRO A 9 0.99 -8.98 36.19
N THR A 10 1.48 -9.89 35.34
CA THR A 10 2.43 -9.56 34.29
C THR A 10 1.67 -8.90 33.15
N ALA A 11 1.95 -7.62 32.88
CA ALA A 11 1.36 -6.92 31.76
C ALA A 11 1.60 -7.70 30.45
N PRO A 12 0.61 -7.78 29.54
CA PRO A 12 0.80 -8.48 28.28
C PRO A 12 1.92 -7.81 27.49
N VAL A 13 2.90 -8.60 27.05
CA VAL A 13 4.02 -8.11 26.22
C VAL A 13 3.45 -7.72 24.86
N LEU A 14 3.31 -6.42 24.62
CA LEU A 14 2.90 -5.89 23.32
C LEU A 14 4.13 -5.76 22.42
N GLN A 15 4.17 -6.53 21.35
CA GLN A 15 5.25 -6.47 20.37
C GLN A 15 4.81 -5.68 19.14
N PRO A 16 5.45 -4.54 18.83
CA PRO A 16 5.15 -3.82 17.59
C PRO A 16 5.60 -4.64 16.37
N PRO A 17 4.92 -4.49 15.23
CA PRO A 17 5.36 -5.09 13.97
C PRO A 17 6.78 -4.63 13.58
N PRO A 18 7.51 -5.41 12.76
CA PRO A 18 8.80 -4.97 12.23
C PRO A 18 8.66 -3.66 11.45
N LEU A 19 9.64 -2.77 11.57
CA LEU A 19 9.68 -1.45 10.92
C LEU A 19 8.43 -0.58 11.18
N PHE A 20 7.76 -0.80 12.33
CA PHE A 20 6.65 0.03 12.74
C PHE A 20 7.11 1.45 13.09
N ALA A 21 6.43 2.45 12.56
CA ALA A 21 6.62 3.85 12.96
C ALA A 21 5.36 4.70 12.68
N PRO A 22 5.10 5.73 13.50
CA PRO A 22 4.17 6.80 13.12
C PRO A 22 4.82 7.68 12.04
N VAL A 23 4.03 8.09 11.04
CA VAL A 23 4.51 8.95 9.93
C VAL A 23 3.94 10.36 10.04
N ALA A 24 2.63 10.43 10.30
CA ALA A 24 1.85 11.64 10.52
C ALA A 24 0.72 11.30 11.51
N PRO A 25 0.00 12.29 12.06
CA PRO A 25 -1.15 12.01 12.93
C PRO A 25 -2.12 11.03 12.25
N CYS A 26 -2.42 9.93 12.94
CA CYS A 26 -3.28 8.83 12.47
C CYS A 26 -2.78 8.03 11.25
N ILE A 27 -1.54 8.24 10.80
CA ILE A 27 -0.91 7.48 9.70
C ILE A 27 0.29 6.72 10.25
N TYR A 28 0.24 5.39 10.14
CA TYR A 28 1.28 4.48 10.57
C TYR A 28 1.86 3.69 9.40
N ARG A 29 3.10 3.22 9.56
CA ARG A 29 3.75 2.29 8.62
C ARG A 29 4.22 1.04 9.36
N SER A 30 4.34 -0.08 8.66
CA SER A 30 5.09 -1.25 9.11
C SER A 30 5.44 -2.19 7.95
N ALA A 31 6.26 -3.21 8.22
CA ALA A 31 6.24 -4.44 7.44
C ALA A 31 4.96 -5.23 7.72
N THR A 32 4.66 -6.25 6.89
CA THR A 32 3.49 -7.12 7.07
C THR A 32 3.42 -7.65 8.51
N PRO A 33 2.40 -7.26 9.29
CA PRO A 33 2.33 -7.63 10.70
C PRO A 33 2.17 -9.15 10.89
N PRO A 34 3.04 -9.80 11.68
CA PRO A 34 2.83 -11.20 12.07
C PRO A 34 1.73 -11.32 13.15
N PRO A 35 1.17 -12.52 13.35
CA PRO A 35 0.12 -12.75 14.36
C PRO A 35 0.49 -12.33 15.79
N SER A 36 1.78 -12.42 16.15
CA SER A 36 2.29 -12.00 17.46
C SER A 36 2.11 -10.49 17.72
N SER A 37 2.04 -9.68 16.67
CA SER A 37 1.89 -8.22 16.77
C SER A 37 0.43 -7.75 16.75
N HIS A 38 -0.54 -8.65 16.53
CA HIS A 38 -1.96 -8.27 16.46
C HIS A 38 -2.47 -7.63 17.75
N ALA A 39 -1.97 -8.06 18.92
CA ALA A 39 -2.31 -7.46 20.20
C ALA A 39 -1.87 -5.98 20.26
N PHE A 40 -0.70 -5.64 19.70
CA PHE A 40 -0.25 -4.27 19.57
C PHE A 40 -1.12 -3.47 18.60
N LEU A 41 -1.48 -4.04 17.44
CA LEU A 41 -2.36 -3.36 16.47
C LEU A 41 -3.73 -3.03 17.05
N SER A 42 -4.24 -3.83 17.98
CA SER A 42 -5.52 -3.56 18.66
C SER A 42 -5.46 -2.28 19.50
N THR A 43 -4.28 -1.89 20.00
CA THR A 43 -4.11 -0.65 20.78
C THR A 43 -4.20 0.61 19.92
N LEU A 44 -3.91 0.51 18.62
CA LEU A 44 -3.95 1.63 17.68
C LEU A 44 -5.37 1.95 17.19
N HIS A 45 -6.34 1.06 17.43
CA HIS A 45 -7.73 1.21 16.99
C HIS A 45 -7.86 1.56 15.50
N LEU A 46 -7.10 0.83 14.67
CA LEU A 46 -7.03 1.08 13.23
C LEU A 46 -8.40 0.93 12.57
N LYS A 47 -8.74 1.85 11.67
CA LYS A 47 -9.94 1.79 10.83
C LYS A 47 -9.64 1.18 9.46
N THR A 48 -8.43 1.44 8.93
CA THR A 48 -8.01 0.96 7.61
C THR A 48 -6.62 0.32 7.67
N ILE A 49 -6.42 -0.77 6.92
CA ILE A 49 -5.10 -1.32 6.59
C ILE A 49 -4.93 -1.29 5.06
N LEU A 50 -3.85 -0.66 4.62
CA LEU A 50 -3.45 -0.52 3.22
C LEU A 50 -2.25 -1.43 2.93
N SER A 51 -2.45 -2.48 2.13
CA SER A 51 -1.41 -3.42 1.73
C SER A 51 -0.94 -3.15 0.29
N LEU A 52 0.32 -2.77 0.14
CA LEU A 52 1.00 -2.52 -1.14
C LEU A 52 1.82 -3.72 -1.64
N THR A 53 1.56 -4.90 -1.07
CA THR A 53 2.30 -6.12 -1.41
C THR A 53 1.91 -6.58 -2.81
N SER A 54 2.87 -6.89 -3.68
CA SER A 54 2.57 -7.48 -5.01
C SER A 54 2.18 -8.97 -4.93
N GLU A 55 2.46 -9.61 -3.79
CA GLU A 55 2.08 -10.98 -3.46
C GLU A 55 0.70 -11.04 -2.76
N LEU A 56 0.15 -12.24 -2.61
CA LEU A 56 -1.09 -12.49 -1.88
C LEU A 56 -1.00 -11.96 -0.42
N PRO A 57 -2.00 -11.20 0.06
CA PRO A 57 -1.95 -10.66 1.41
C PRO A 57 -2.03 -11.79 2.45
N SER A 58 -1.31 -11.64 3.57
CA SER A 58 -1.31 -12.63 4.66
C SER A 58 -2.74 -12.94 5.15
N THR A 59 -3.11 -14.21 5.12
CA THR A 59 -4.42 -14.70 5.59
C THR A 59 -4.68 -14.37 7.06
N SER A 60 -3.61 -14.35 7.87
CA SER A 60 -3.68 -13.98 9.29
C SER A 60 -4.08 -12.52 9.47
N LEU A 61 -3.48 -11.62 8.69
CA LEU A 61 -3.76 -10.19 8.73
C LEU A 61 -5.17 -9.89 8.22
N GLN A 62 -5.60 -10.57 7.14
CA GLN A 62 -6.96 -10.45 6.62
C GLN A 62 -8.01 -10.92 7.64
N SER A 63 -7.75 -12.05 8.31
CA SER A 63 -8.64 -12.58 9.34
C SER A 63 -8.73 -11.64 10.54
N TYR A 64 -7.59 -11.04 10.94
CA TYR A 64 -7.56 -10.01 11.98
C TYR A 64 -8.35 -8.76 11.58
N ALA A 65 -8.17 -8.27 10.35
CA ALA A 65 -8.89 -7.11 9.85
C ALA A 65 -10.40 -7.35 9.86
N ARG A 66 -10.85 -8.50 9.33
CA ARG A 66 -12.27 -8.90 9.34
C ARG A 66 -12.83 -8.99 10.77
N LYS A 67 -12.08 -9.61 11.69
CA LYS A 67 -12.50 -9.78 13.09
C LYS A 67 -12.72 -8.44 13.82
N ASN A 68 -11.89 -7.44 13.52
CA ASN A 68 -11.94 -6.13 14.17
C ASN A 68 -12.72 -5.08 13.35
N GLY A 69 -13.38 -5.47 12.25
CA GLY A 69 -14.11 -4.53 11.40
C GLY A 69 -13.22 -3.51 10.67
N ILE A 70 -11.94 -3.84 10.47
CA ILE A 70 -10.97 -2.97 9.81
C ILE A 70 -11.12 -3.13 8.30
N ARG A 71 -11.22 -2.01 7.59
CA ARG A 71 -11.25 -2.00 6.13
C ARG A 71 -9.88 -2.39 5.59
N PHE A 72 -9.81 -3.49 4.84
CA PHE A 72 -8.58 -4.00 4.26
C PHE A 72 -8.54 -3.72 2.76
N ILE A 73 -7.57 -2.91 2.32
CA ILE A 73 -7.36 -2.55 0.91
C ILE A 73 -6.04 -3.15 0.47
N HIS A 74 -6.03 -3.84 -0.67
CA HIS A 74 -4.84 -4.49 -1.18
C HIS A 74 -4.64 -4.17 -2.66
N PHE A 75 -3.49 -3.60 -2.99
CA PHE A 75 -3.08 -3.33 -4.36
C PHE A 75 -2.13 -4.44 -4.83
N GLY A 76 -2.70 -5.47 -5.44
CA GLY A 76 -1.97 -6.56 -6.08
C GLY A 76 -2.63 -6.96 -7.41
N PRO A 77 -1.91 -7.65 -8.32
CA PRO A 77 -2.47 -8.11 -9.60
C PRO A 77 -3.66 -9.07 -9.44
N TYR A 78 -3.81 -9.65 -8.24
CA TYR A 78 -4.94 -10.47 -7.82
C TYR A 78 -5.90 -9.74 -6.89
N SER A 79 -6.04 -8.42 -7.03
CA SER A 79 -7.11 -7.64 -6.41
C SER A 79 -8.48 -8.07 -6.98
N SER A 80 -8.89 -9.30 -6.69
CA SER A 80 -10.30 -9.63 -6.68
C SER A 80 -10.89 -8.92 -5.47
N SER A 81 -11.70 -7.90 -5.77
CA SER A 81 -12.67 -7.38 -4.83
C SER A 81 -13.36 -8.57 -4.15
N PHE A 82 -13.15 -8.76 -2.85
CA PHE A 82 -13.80 -9.84 -2.12
C PHE A 82 -15.31 -9.59 -2.21
N PRO A 83 -16.10 -10.45 -2.88
CA PRO A 83 -17.54 -10.33 -2.84
C PRO A 83 -17.96 -10.69 -1.42
N GLN A 84 -18.70 -9.77 -0.81
CA GLN A 84 -19.41 -9.95 0.44
C GLN A 84 -20.29 -11.21 0.32
N ALA A 85 -20.00 -12.23 1.12
CA ALA A 85 -20.76 -13.48 1.10
C ALA A 85 -22.19 -13.23 1.62
N SER A 86 -23.14 -13.07 0.71
CA SER A 86 -24.58 -13.19 0.98
C SER A 86 -25.08 -14.52 0.44
N SER A 87 -25.70 -15.28 1.34
CA SER A 87 -26.35 -16.57 1.15
C SER A 87 -27.52 -16.56 0.16
N ALA A 88 -27.52 -17.46 -0.84
CA ALA A 88 -28.69 -18.08 -1.50
C ALA A 88 -28.16 -19.06 -2.57
N SER A 89 -28.21 -20.38 -2.39
CA SER A 89 -29.31 -21.32 -2.71
C SER A 89 -29.78 -21.33 -4.17
N ALA A 90 -29.67 -22.53 -4.77
CA ALA A 90 -30.52 -23.15 -5.78
C ALA A 90 -29.98 -23.29 -7.23
N SER A 91 -29.80 -24.57 -7.58
CA SER A 91 -30.17 -25.25 -8.84
C SER A 91 -29.55 -24.82 -10.17
N ALA A 92 -28.67 -25.68 -10.70
CA ALA A 92 -28.42 -25.81 -12.12
C ALA A 92 -29.00 -27.14 -12.62
N PRO A 93 -29.67 -27.16 -13.80
CA PRO A 93 -29.70 -28.35 -14.62
C PRO A 93 -29.15 -28.09 -16.04
N PHE A 94 -28.38 -29.07 -16.52
CA PHE A 94 -28.35 -29.60 -17.89
C PHE A 94 -28.17 -28.65 -19.10
N SER A 95 -27.10 -28.84 -19.87
CA SER A 95 -27.13 -29.56 -21.17
C SER A 95 -25.81 -29.43 -21.97
N LEU A 96 -25.41 -30.53 -22.60
CA LEU A 96 -24.24 -30.79 -23.49
C LEU A 96 -24.59 -30.49 -24.99
N PRO A 97 -23.82 -30.92 -26.02
CA PRO A 97 -22.43 -30.59 -26.43
C PRO A 97 -22.32 -30.36 -27.98
N ALA A 98 -21.09 -30.53 -28.55
CA ALA A 98 -20.77 -30.87 -29.95
C ALA A 98 -20.67 -29.69 -30.94
N PHE A 99 -19.91 -29.68 -32.05
CA PHE A 99 -19.03 -30.61 -32.76
C PHE A 99 -18.31 -29.80 -33.86
N ALA A 100 -17.25 -30.35 -34.45
CA ALA A 100 -16.72 -30.05 -35.80
C ALA A 100 -16.05 -28.67 -36.03
N SER A 101 -15.04 -28.51 -36.88
CA SER A 101 -14.34 -29.43 -37.79
C SER A 101 -13.10 -28.73 -38.34
N SER A 102 -12.02 -29.49 -38.56
CA SER A 102 -11.28 -29.67 -39.84
C SER A 102 -10.89 -28.40 -40.65
N SER A 103 -9.72 -28.23 -41.26
CA SER A 103 -8.52 -29.06 -41.48
C SER A 103 -7.60 -28.28 -42.45
N SER A 104 -6.27 -28.36 -42.20
CA SER A 104 -5.19 -28.50 -43.21
C SER A 104 -4.88 -27.33 -44.19
N LEU A 105 -3.74 -27.16 -44.87
CA LEU A 105 -2.58 -27.98 -45.30
C LEU A 105 -1.35 -27.06 -45.62
N PHE A 106 -0.12 -27.60 -45.44
CA PHE A 106 1.11 -27.44 -46.27
C PHE A 106 1.75 -26.04 -46.49
N ASN A 107 3.07 -25.85 -46.65
CA ASN A 107 4.22 -26.71 -46.96
C ASN A 107 5.55 -26.06 -46.47
N SER A 108 6.57 -26.92 -46.34
CA SER A 108 8.03 -26.74 -46.15
C SER A 108 8.67 -25.65 -47.06
N THR A 109 9.84 -25.06 -46.79
CA THR A 109 11.19 -25.68 -46.69
C THR A 109 12.28 -24.69 -46.22
N ALA A 110 13.24 -25.22 -45.45
CA ALA A 110 14.70 -25.02 -45.47
C ALA A 110 15.39 -23.82 -44.76
N ALA A 111 16.33 -24.24 -43.90
CA ALA A 111 17.71 -23.76 -43.72
C ALA A 111 18.04 -22.71 -42.62
N THR A 112 18.51 -23.27 -41.50
CA THR A 112 19.85 -23.03 -40.91
C THR A 112 20.18 -21.68 -40.27
N THR A 113 20.76 -21.80 -39.07
CA THR A 113 21.51 -20.81 -38.29
C THR A 113 20.71 -19.66 -37.67
N THR A 114 20.46 -19.75 -36.37
CA THR A 114 21.24 -19.05 -35.34
C THR A 114 20.74 -19.45 -33.96
N ALA A 115 21.63 -19.32 -32.99
CA ALA A 115 21.52 -19.82 -31.63
C ALA A 115 20.22 -19.43 -30.91
N SER A 116 19.79 -20.34 -30.05
CA SER A 116 18.68 -20.25 -29.11
C SER A 116 18.56 -18.87 -28.45
N PRO A 117 17.36 -18.27 -28.39
CA PRO A 117 17.09 -17.23 -27.40
C PRO A 117 16.98 -17.89 -26.01
N PRO A 118 17.73 -17.45 -24.99
CA PRO A 118 17.34 -17.76 -23.63
C PRO A 118 16.13 -16.90 -23.26
N THR A 119 14.94 -17.40 -23.57
CA THR A 119 13.72 -17.04 -22.84
C THR A 119 13.82 -17.69 -21.46
N ILE A 120 14.28 -16.94 -20.46
CA ILE A 120 13.66 -16.88 -19.12
C ILE A 120 13.93 -15.46 -18.62
N ALA A 121 12.94 -14.58 -18.78
CA ALA A 121 12.92 -13.30 -18.10
C ALA A 121 13.00 -13.54 -16.59
N ALA A 122 14.14 -13.20 -15.99
CA ALA A 122 14.28 -13.05 -14.55
C ALA A 122 13.24 -12.03 -14.05
N PRO A 123 12.75 -12.17 -12.81
CA PRO A 123 11.46 -11.66 -12.41
C PRO A 123 11.41 -10.14 -12.53
N ILE A 124 10.34 -9.65 -13.14
CA ILE A 124 9.91 -8.26 -13.08
C ILE A 124 10.08 -7.79 -11.63
N SER A 125 11.05 -6.91 -11.38
CA SER A 125 11.06 -6.15 -10.14
C SER A 125 9.73 -5.42 -10.15
N SER A 126 8.78 -5.87 -9.33
CA SER A 126 7.43 -5.33 -9.26
C SER A 126 7.50 -3.92 -8.70
N THR A 127 7.84 -2.96 -9.55
CA THR A 127 7.85 -1.55 -9.23
C THR A 127 6.39 -1.12 -9.09
N ILE A 128 6.03 -0.62 -7.92
CA ILE A 128 4.73 0.02 -7.69
C ILE A 128 4.43 1.01 -8.83
N THR A 129 3.21 0.95 -9.37
CA THR A 129 2.80 1.84 -10.47
C THR A 129 2.45 3.22 -9.93
N THR A 130 2.55 4.24 -10.80
CA THR A 130 2.16 5.62 -10.47
C THR A 130 0.68 5.73 -10.09
N GLU A 131 -0.17 4.95 -10.77
CA GLU A 131 -1.61 4.88 -10.46
C GLU A 131 -1.85 4.36 -9.03
N THR A 132 -1.19 3.25 -8.66
CA THR A 132 -1.31 2.72 -7.29
C THR A 132 -0.79 3.70 -6.25
N LEU A 133 0.28 4.44 -6.54
CA LEU A 133 0.76 5.50 -5.65
C LEU A 133 -0.26 6.62 -5.50
N LYS A 134 -0.86 7.07 -6.61
CA LYS A 134 -1.89 8.11 -6.61
C LYS A 134 -3.09 7.68 -5.76
N ASP A 135 -3.67 6.53 -6.04
CA ASP A 135 -4.83 6.02 -5.32
C ASP A 135 -4.53 5.82 -3.83
N SER A 136 -3.33 5.32 -3.51
CA SER A 136 -2.87 5.14 -2.13
C SER A 136 -2.69 6.47 -1.41
N LEU A 137 -2.17 7.50 -2.07
CA LEU A 137 -2.02 8.84 -1.49
C LEU A 137 -3.38 9.48 -1.23
N GLN A 138 -4.34 9.32 -2.14
CA GLN A 138 -5.70 9.81 -1.94
C GLN A 138 -6.37 9.14 -0.73
N LEU A 139 -6.19 7.83 -0.57
CA LEU A 139 -6.67 7.11 0.61
C LEU A 139 -6.02 7.59 1.91
N LEU A 140 -4.74 7.95 1.87
CA LEU A 140 -4.02 8.51 3.02
C LEU A 140 -4.46 9.93 3.38
N LEU A 141 -4.81 10.74 2.38
CA LEU A 141 -5.28 12.12 2.55
C LEU A 141 -6.76 12.22 2.85
N ASP A 142 -7.48 11.11 2.94
CA ASP A 142 -8.88 11.07 3.36
C ASP A 142 -8.96 10.71 4.85
N SER A 143 -9.39 11.67 5.67
CA SER A 143 -9.52 11.55 7.12
C SER A 143 -10.55 10.50 7.54
N SER A 144 -11.51 10.17 6.68
CA SER A 144 -12.49 9.11 6.95
C SER A 144 -11.82 7.74 7.05
N ASN A 145 -10.59 7.58 6.55
CA ASN A 145 -9.85 6.32 6.57
C ASN A 145 -8.98 6.15 7.82
N HIS A 146 -8.85 7.20 8.63
CA HIS A 146 -7.94 7.27 9.77
C HIS A 146 -8.57 6.62 11.02
N PRO A 147 -7.76 5.99 11.89
CA PRO A 147 -6.33 5.72 11.76
C PRO A 147 -6.00 4.62 10.75
N ILE A 148 -4.97 4.83 9.94
CA ILE A 148 -4.57 3.97 8.81
C ILE A 148 -3.17 3.41 8.99
N LEU A 149 -2.99 2.12 8.69
CA LEU A 149 -1.68 1.45 8.64
C LEU A 149 -1.32 1.07 7.21
N VAL A 150 -0.17 1.55 6.74
CA VAL A 150 0.42 1.18 5.45
C VAL A 150 1.43 0.06 5.62
N THR A 151 1.34 -0.97 4.78
CA THR A 151 2.24 -2.12 4.83
C THR A 151 2.60 -2.68 3.46
N ASP A 152 3.84 -3.12 3.31
CA ASP A 152 4.32 -4.03 2.26
C ASP A 152 4.98 -5.25 2.92
N THR A 153 5.35 -6.26 2.14
CA THR A 153 6.05 -7.46 2.64
C THR A 153 7.21 -7.11 3.56
N SER A 154 7.98 -6.08 3.19
CA SER A 154 9.21 -5.72 3.89
C SER A 154 9.12 -4.49 4.77
N GLY A 155 8.10 -3.64 4.60
CA GLY A 155 8.02 -2.33 5.25
C GLY A 155 8.94 -1.28 4.61
N ILE A 156 9.57 -1.57 3.46
CA ILE A 156 10.68 -0.78 2.92
C ILE A 156 10.41 -0.24 1.52
N GLN A 157 10.01 -1.10 0.59
CA GLN A 157 10.05 -0.76 -0.84
C GLN A 157 8.86 0.13 -1.20
N GLU A 158 7.68 -0.46 -1.38
CA GLU A 158 6.48 0.24 -1.81
C GLU A 158 5.99 1.24 -0.75
N THR A 159 6.00 0.83 0.53
CA THR A 159 5.68 1.72 1.65
C THR A 159 6.65 2.89 1.75
N GLY A 160 7.95 2.65 1.50
CA GLY A 160 8.95 3.72 1.53
C GLY A 160 8.72 4.76 0.44
N ILE A 161 8.43 4.32 -0.79
CA ILE A 161 8.12 5.19 -1.91
C ILE A 161 6.84 5.99 -1.63
N LEU A 162 5.76 5.33 -1.23
CA LEU A 162 4.48 5.98 -0.96
C LEU A 162 4.61 7.12 0.06
N LEU A 163 5.30 6.85 1.18
CA LEU A 163 5.46 7.83 2.24
C LEU A 163 6.44 8.94 1.87
N ALA A 164 7.45 8.64 1.05
CA ALA A 164 8.32 9.66 0.48
C ALA A 164 7.53 10.62 -0.45
N CYS A 165 6.61 10.10 -1.26
CA CYS A 165 5.70 10.93 -2.05
C CYS A 165 4.73 11.74 -1.16
N LEU A 166 4.26 11.17 -0.04
CA LEU A 166 3.51 11.94 0.96
C LEU A 166 4.33 13.11 1.52
N ARG A 167 5.64 12.92 1.80
CA ARG A 167 6.52 14.01 2.22
C ARG A 167 6.71 15.08 1.13
N LYS A 168 6.71 14.69 -0.16
CA LYS A 168 6.71 15.67 -1.27
C LYS A 168 5.44 16.53 -1.25
N LEU A 169 4.27 15.94 -0.99
CA LEU A 169 3.01 16.69 -0.81
C LEU A 169 3.07 17.62 0.40
N GLN A 170 3.80 17.24 1.45
CA GLN A 170 4.08 18.09 2.61
C GLN A 170 5.16 19.17 2.36
N ARG A 171 5.62 19.34 1.11
CA ARG A 171 6.67 20.29 0.70
C ARG A 171 8.01 20.10 1.42
N TRP A 172 8.33 18.87 1.83
CA TRP A 172 9.64 18.58 2.41
C TRP A 172 10.76 18.71 1.37
N ASN A 173 11.93 19.16 1.82
CA ASN A 173 13.13 19.16 0.99
C ASN A 173 13.51 17.73 0.57
N PHE A 174 13.80 17.52 -0.72
CA PHE A 174 14.06 16.19 -1.27
C PHE A 174 15.21 15.45 -0.58
N ALA A 175 16.29 16.14 -0.20
CA ALA A 175 17.39 15.50 0.52
C ALA A 175 16.95 14.93 1.88
N THR A 176 16.04 15.62 2.58
CA THR A 176 15.47 15.15 3.86
C THR A 176 14.55 13.96 3.65
N ILE A 177 13.77 13.95 2.57
CA ILE A 177 12.93 12.81 2.17
C ILE A 177 13.81 11.57 1.95
N LEU A 178 14.93 11.72 1.24
CA LEU A 178 15.86 10.61 1.01
C LEU A 178 16.51 10.11 2.30
N VAL A 179 16.82 11.01 3.25
CA VAL A 179 17.34 10.60 4.57
C VAL A 179 16.32 9.75 5.31
N GLU A 180 15.04 10.17 5.36
CA GLU A 180 13.97 9.39 6.00
C GLU A 180 13.81 8.02 5.30
N TYR A 181 13.73 8.00 3.98
CA TYR A 181 13.62 6.76 3.21
C TYR A 181 14.79 5.81 3.47
N ARG A 182 16.03 6.30 3.42
CA ARG A 182 17.25 5.51 3.66
C ARG A 182 17.35 5.03 5.11
N ASN A 183 16.81 5.78 6.07
CA ASN A 183 16.77 5.36 7.46
C ASN A 183 15.95 4.07 7.65
N PHE A 184 14.83 3.94 6.93
CA PHE A 184 14.04 2.69 6.95
C PHE A 184 14.61 1.61 6.03
N ALA A 185 15.15 1.99 4.88
CA ALA A 185 15.63 1.02 3.89
C ALA A 185 17.01 0.44 4.21
N GLY A 186 17.88 1.18 4.90
CA GLY A 186 19.25 0.79 5.19
C GLY A 186 20.00 0.36 3.92
N ASN A 187 20.67 -0.80 4.00
CA ASN A 187 21.38 -1.41 2.86
C ASN A 187 20.46 -1.96 1.76
N ARG A 188 19.14 -1.92 1.93
CA ARG A 188 18.13 -2.35 0.95
C ARG A 188 17.55 -1.18 0.14
N ALA A 189 18.08 0.02 0.32
CA ALA A 189 17.73 1.19 -0.48
C ALA A 189 18.11 0.96 -1.95
N ARG A 190 17.16 1.20 -2.86
CA ARG A 190 17.37 1.09 -4.30
C ARG A 190 17.39 2.47 -4.95
N ALA A 191 18.39 2.75 -5.77
CA ALA A 191 18.48 3.99 -6.54
C ALA A 191 17.28 4.20 -7.49
N ALA A 192 16.69 3.11 -8.01
CA ALA A 192 15.47 3.19 -8.81
C ALA A 192 14.28 3.77 -8.04
N ASN A 193 14.16 3.45 -6.74
CA ASN A 193 13.10 4.00 -5.90
C ASN A 193 13.33 5.49 -5.62
N GLU A 194 14.59 5.89 -5.37
CA GLU A 194 14.96 7.30 -5.16
C GLU A 194 14.65 8.14 -6.40
N ARG A 195 14.98 7.63 -7.59
CA ARG A 195 14.65 8.26 -8.87
C ARG A 195 13.13 8.34 -9.09
N LEU A 196 12.38 7.31 -8.71
CA LEU A 196 10.92 7.34 -8.80
C LEU A 196 10.34 8.42 -7.88
N ILE A 197 10.81 8.51 -6.64
CA ILE A 197 10.41 9.57 -5.70
C ILE A 197 10.75 10.95 -6.28
N GLU A 198 11.94 11.13 -6.84
CA GLU A 198 12.36 12.39 -7.47
C GLU A 198 11.41 12.80 -8.60
N MET A 199 11.13 11.86 -9.51
CA MET A 199 10.32 12.09 -10.70
C MET A 199 8.80 12.12 -10.45
N PHE A 200 8.34 11.71 -9.27
CA PHE A 200 6.90 11.69 -8.96
C PHE A 200 6.29 13.11 -9.01
N ASP A 201 5.34 13.30 -9.91
CA ASP A 201 4.61 14.57 -10.03
C ASP A 201 3.46 14.63 -9.02
N THR A 202 3.52 15.62 -8.12
CA THR A 202 2.52 15.81 -7.07
C THR A 202 1.19 16.29 -7.62
N ASP A 203 1.17 16.92 -8.79
CA ASP A 203 -0.02 17.53 -9.37
C ASP A 203 -1.00 16.47 -9.91
N LEU A 204 -0.56 15.21 -9.99
CA LEU A 204 -1.41 14.06 -10.32
C LEU A 204 -2.38 13.69 -9.19
N ILE A 205 -2.19 14.21 -7.98
CA ILE A 205 -3.03 13.89 -6.83
C ILE A 205 -4.27 14.79 -6.81
N THR A 206 -5.43 14.17 -6.99
CA THR A 206 -6.71 14.85 -6.70
C THR A 206 -6.95 14.84 -5.20
N LEU A 207 -6.99 16.02 -4.58
CA LEU A 207 -7.30 16.18 -3.17
C LEU A 207 -8.80 15.97 -2.92
N PRO A 208 -9.21 15.39 -1.77
CA PRO A 208 -10.60 15.38 -1.37
C PRO A 208 -11.08 16.79 -0.98
N GLN A 209 -12.38 16.94 -0.71
CA GLN A 209 -12.93 18.20 -0.22
C GLN A 209 -12.24 18.61 1.09
N GLN A 210 -12.19 19.92 1.38
CA GLN A 210 -11.47 20.46 2.53
C GLN A 210 -11.94 19.88 3.87
N GLU A 211 -13.21 19.49 3.97
CA GLU A 211 -13.81 18.86 5.16
C GLU A 211 -13.31 17.44 5.43
N ASP A 212 -12.95 16.70 4.39
CA ASP A 212 -12.46 15.32 4.50
C ASP A 212 -10.94 15.24 4.63
N LEU A 213 -10.22 16.36 4.46
CA LEU A 213 -8.78 16.43 4.62
C LEU A 213 -8.36 16.34 6.10
N PRO A 214 -7.24 15.65 6.41
CA PRO A 214 -6.65 15.66 7.74
C PRO A 214 -6.32 17.09 8.16
N ALA A 215 -6.65 17.47 9.39
CA ALA A 215 -6.47 18.83 9.89
C ALA A 215 -5.05 19.37 9.71
N TRP A 216 -4.03 18.53 9.87
CA TRP A 216 -2.62 18.90 9.68
C TRP A 216 -2.27 19.20 8.21
N PHE A 217 -2.99 18.64 7.24
CA PHE A 217 -2.77 18.90 5.82
C PHE A 217 -3.66 20.04 5.32
N ALA A 218 -4.91 20.12 5.80
CA ALA A 218 -5.84 21.20 5.46
C ALA A 218 -5.26 22.59 5.81
N GLN A 219 -4.57 22.70 6.95
CA GLN A 219 -3.85 23.92 7.33
C GLN A 219 -2.75 24.29 6.34
N GLN A 220 -2.00 23.30 5.86
CA GLN A 220 -0.95 23.53 4.87
C GLN A 220 -1.53 24.01 3.53
N VAL A 221 -2.62 23.38 3.07
CA VAL A 221 -3.30 23.76 1.82
C VAL A 221 -3.83 25.19 1.90
N ALA A 222 -4.46 25.57 3.02
CA ALA A 222 -4.95 26.93 3.23
C ALA A 222 -3.81 27.97 3.17
N TRP A 223 -2.66 27.67 3.77
CA TRP A 223 -1.49 28.57 3.70
C TRP A 223 -0.91 28.69 2.29
N ASP A 224 -0.89 27.60 1.52
CA ASP A 224 -0.44 27.61 0.13
C ASP A 224 -1.38 28.47 -0.74
N GLU A 225 -2.71 28.39 -0.53
CA GLU A 225 -3.71 29.23 -1.22
C GLU A 225 -3.53 30.72 -0.87
N ASP A 226 -3.40 31.06 0.42
CA ASP A 226 -3.18 32.43 0.88
C ASP A 226 -1.88 33.05 0.33
N GLU A 227 -0.81 32.26 0.23
CA GLU A 227 0.46 32.69 -0.36
C GLU A 227 0.33 32.92 -1.88
N LEU A 228 -0.37 32.05 -2.59
CA LEU A 228 -0.63 32.21 -4.02
C LEU A 228 -1.45 33.47 -4.32
N ASP A 229 -2.49 33.73 -3.51
CA ASP A 229 -3.32 34.92 -3.69
C ASP A 229 -2.55 36.21 -3.39
N ARG A 230 -1.66 36.20 -2.40
CA ARG A 230 -0.74 37.33 -2.15
C ARG A 230 0.19 37.59 -3.32
N ARG A 231 0.73 36.54 -3.96
CA ARG A 231 1.59 36.69 -5.15
C ARG A 231 0.81 37.25 -6.34
N ARG A 232 -0.39 36.74 -6.61
CA ARG A 232 -1.28 37.26 -7.66
C ARG A 232 -1.62 38.73 -7.45
N MET A 233 -1.87 39.13 -6.20
CA MET A 233 -2.18 40.52 -5.87
C MET A 233 -0.95 41.44 -5.97
N GLY A 234 0.24 40.94 -5.64
CA GLY A 234 1.51 41.67 -5.78
C GLY A 234 1.96 41.86 -7.24
N GLU A 235 1.55 40.98 -8.16
CA GLU A 235 1.83 41.11 -9.60
C GLU A 235 0.86 42.06 -10.34
N MET A 236 -0.20 42.55 -9.68
CA MET A 236 -1.19 43.48 -10.24
C MET A 236 -0.95 44.96 -9.89
N LEU A 237 0.12 45.28 -9.16
CA LEU A 237 0.53 46.65 -8.77
C LEU A 237 1.84 47.05 -9.45
#